data_AF-A0A923XZB5-F1
#
_entry.id   AF-A0A923XZB5-F1
#
_cell.length_a   1.000
_cell.length_b   1.000
_cell.length_c   1.000
_cell.angle_alpha   90.00
_cell.angle_beta   90.00
_cell.angle_gamma   90.00
#
_symmetry.space_group_name_H-M   'P 1'
#
loop_
_entity.id
_entity.type
_entity.pdbx_description
1 polymer ?
#
loop_
_entity_poly.entity_id
_entity_poly.type
_entity_poly.pdbx_seq_one_letter_code
_entity_poly.pdbx_strand_id
1 'polypeptide(L)' 'MVHIRGNPRIFMGWRDAGCMGWGFDEVLPLFKRSKSNHSRGGNCHGQAGGLIVTVQTTRARMTGMFLEACAQTSRAGMTM' A
#
# COMPACT_ATOMS: atom_id res chain seq x y z
N MET A 1 12.82 -4.57 5.40
CA MET A 1 11.46 -4.52 5.97
C MET A 1 10.50 -4.00 4.91
N VAL A 2 9.29 -4.53 4.81
CA VAL A 2 8.31 -4.13 3.79
C VAL A 2 7.02 -3.67 4.47
N HIS A 3 6.48 -2.54 4.05
CA HIS A 3 5.18 -2.03 4.50
C HIS A 3 4.16 -2.13 3.35
N ILE A 4 3.16 -3.00 3.51
CA ILE A 4 2.08 -3.24 2.54
C ILE A 4 0.72 -3.06 3.25
N ARG A 5 -0.30 -2.60 2.52
CA ARG A 5 -1.69 -2.53 3.00
C ARG A 5 -2.60 -3.29 2.04
N GLY A 6 -3.63 -3.95 2.57
CA GLY A 6 -4.68 -4.59 1.77
C GLY A 6 -5.50 -3.62 0.91
N ASN A 7 -6.15 -4.18 -0.10
CA ASN A 7 -7.08 -3.48 -0.99
C ASN A 7 -8.41 -3.17 -0.25
N PRO A 8 -9.04 -1.99 -0.44
CA PRO A 8 -10.35 -1.65 0.13
C PRO A 8 -11.43 -2.73 -0.02
N ARG A 9 -11.45 -3.44 -1.15
CA ARG A 9 -12.43 -4.50 -1.43
C ARG A 9 -12.39 -5.65 -0.40
N ILE A 10 -11.22 -5.92 0.18
CA ILE A 10 -11.08 -6.97 1.19
C ILE A 10 -11.82 -6.59 2.46
N PHE A 11 -11.69 -5.33 2.90
CA PHE A 11 -12.37 -4.78 4.07
C PHE A 11 -13.89 -4.68 3.85
N MET A 12 -14.30 -4.27 2.66
CA MET A 12 -15.72 -4.32 2.27
C MET A 12 -16.26 -5.75 2.35
N GLY A 13 -15.52 -6.74 1.85
CA GLY A 13 -15.88 -8.15 1.96
C GLY A 13 -16.05 -8.63 3.41
N TRP A 14 -15.22 -8.16 4.35
CA TRP A 14 -15.39 -8.47 5.77
C TRP A 14 -16.67 -7.87 6.34
N ARG A 15 -16.94 -6.59 6.06
CA ARG A 15 -18.18 -5.94 6.47
C ARG A 15 -19.40 -6.70 5.94
N ASP A 16 -19.39 -7.04 4.66
CA ASP A 16 -20.49 -7.72 3.98
C ASP A 16 -20.66 -9.18 4.49
N ALA A 17 -19.60 -9.78 5.03
CA ALA A 17 -19.64 -11.07 5.74
C ALA A 17 -20.10 -10.97 7.21
N GLY A 18 -20.55 -9.79 7.67
CA GLY A 18 -21.10 -9.57 9.00
C GLY A 18 -20.10 -8.98 10.01
N CYS A 19 -18.85 -8.68 9.62
CA CYS A 19 -17.91 -7.98 10.48
C CYS A 19 -18.19 -6.46 10.47
N MET A 20 -19.26 -6.04 11.14
CA MET A 20 -19.63 -4.63 11.26
C MET A 20 -18.47 -3.79 11.82
N GLY A 21 -18.24 -2.58 11.28
CA GLY A 21 -17.12 -1.73 11.67
C GLY A 21 -15.81 -2.01 10.93
N TRP A 22 -15.74 -3.08 10.11
CA TRP A 22 -14.53 -3.46 9.38
C TRP A 22 -14.48 -3.01 7.93
N GLY A 23 -15.46 -2.22 7.47
CA GLY A 23 -15.44 -1.60 6.15
C GLY A 23 -14.24 -0.66 6.00
N PHE A 24 -13.76 -0.48 4.77
CA PHE A 24 -12.51 0.26 4.53
C PHE A 24 -12.54 1.68 5.10
N ASP A 25 -13.66 2.39 4.95
CA ASP A 25 -13.82 3.76 5.45
C ASP A 25 -13.83 3.83 6.98
N GLU A 26 -14.25 2.76 7.64
CA GLU A 26 -14.32 2.65 9.10
C GLU A 26 -12.92 2.38 9.69
N VAL A 27 -12.10 1.57 9.01
CA VAL A 27 -10.73 1.24 9.46
C VAL A 27 -9.67 2.24 8.98
N LEU A 28 -9.95 3.02 7.92
CA LEU A 28 -8.98 3.98 7.36
C LEU A 28 -8.49 5.02 8.40
N PRO A 29 -9.33 5.59 9.28
CA PRO A 29 -8.88 6.47 10.36
C PRO A 29 -7.86 5.80 11.28
N LEU A 30 -8.03 4.52 11.59
CA LEU A 30 -7.08 3.75 12.41
C LEU A 30 -5.73 3.59 11.69
N PHE A 31 -5.75 3.29 10.39
CA PHE A 31 -4.53 3.21 9.58
C PHE A 31 -3.81 4.55 9.41
N LYS A 32 -4.53 5.67 9.46
CA LYS A 32 -3.91 7.01 9.46
C LYS A 32 -3.30 7.29 10.82
N ARG A 33 -4.00 6.97 11.92
CA ARG A 33 -3.50 7.20 13.27
C ARG A 33 -2.28 6.34 13.62
N SER A 34 -2.17 5.12 13.07
CA SER A 34 -1.09 4.20 13.44
C SER A 34 0.28 4.56 12.87
N LYS A 35 0.34 5.28 11.74
CA LYS A 35 1.59 5.52 11.01
C LYS A 35 1.92 7.00 10.81
N SER A 36 3.22 7.27 10.69
CA SER A 36 3.74 8.49 10.13
C SER A 36 4.45 8.19 8.82
N ASN A 37 3.84 8.56 7.69
CA ASN A 37 4.45 8.46 6.38
C ASN A 37 4.89 9.86 5.91
N HIS A 38 6.19 10.12 6.02
CA HIS A 38 6.79 11.40 5.64
C HIS A 38 7.03 11.52 4.12
N SER A 39 6.99 10.41 3.39
CA SER A 39 7.31 10.37 1.96
C SER A 39 6.08 10.35 1.05
N ARG A 40 4.90 10.02 1.57
CA ARG A 40 3.63 10.00 0.83
C ARG A 40 2.53 10.66 1.67
N GLY A 41 2.08 11.83 1.23
CA GLY A 41 0.89 12.51 1.75
C GLY A 41 -0.40 12.01 1.07
N GLY A 42 -1.52 12.68 1.36
CA GLY A 42 -2.82 12.44 0.73
C GLY A 42 -3.84 11.74 1.62
N ASN A 43 -5.05 11.53 1.09
CA ASN A 43 -6.24 11.16 1.87
C ASN A 43 -6.12 9.80 2.61
N CYS A 44 -5.20 8.94 2.17
CA CYS A 44 -5.02 7.57 2.66
C CYS A 44 -3.86 7.35 3.65
N HIS A 45 -3.12 8.40 4.01
CA HIS A 45 -1.92 8.30 4.85
C HIS A 45 -2.00 9.26 6.04
N GLY A 46 -1.44 8.83 7.17
CA GLY A 46 -1.22 9.69 8.34
C GLY A 46 0.25 10.08 8.46
N GLN A 47 0.50 11.17 9.19
CA GLN A 47 1.82 11.78 9.34
C GLN A 47 2.20 12.02 10.81
N ALA A 48 1.42 11.48 11.75
CA ALA A 48 1.59 11.72 13.18
C ALA A 48 1.51 10.44 14.04
N GLY A 49 1.41 9.27 13.40
CA GLY A 49 1.38 7.99 14.11
C GLY A 49 2.78 7.47 14.47
N GLY A 50 2.85 6.58 15.46
CA GLY A 50 4.13 6.06 15.98
C GLY A 50 4.91 5.14 15.01
N LEU A 51 4.23 4.51 14.03
CA LEU A 51 4.92 3.68 13.05
C LEU A 51 5.51 4.53 11.93
N ILE A 52 6.82 4.73 11.95
CA ILE A 52 7.54 5.49 10.92
C ILE A 52 7.62 4.66 9.62
N VAL A 53 7.10 5.21 8.53
CA VAL A 53 7.14 4.60 7.20
C VAL A 53 7.88 5.55 6.26
N THR A 54 9.03 5.08 5.75
CA THR A 54 9.91 5.85 4.87
C THR A 54 10.15 5.11 3.57
N VAL A 55 10.58 5.87 2.55
CA VAL A 55 11.16 5.28 1.36
C VAL A 55 12.50 4.62 1.69
N GLN A 56 12.77 3.50 1.02
CA GLN A 56 14.06 2.83 1.11
C GLN A 56 15.15 3.75 0.56
N THR A 57 16.18 4.02 1.35
CA THR A 57 17.32 4.89 0.96
C THR A 57 18.38 4.14 0.16
N THR A 58 18.59 2.86 0.45
CA THR A 58 19.55 2.00 -0.25
C THR A 58 18.83 0.89 -0.99
N ARG A 59 19.00 0.83 -2.32
CA ARG A 59 18.35 -0.16 -3.17
C ARG A 59 19.38 -1.13 -3.76
N ALA A 60 19.10 -2.43 -3.67
CA ALA A 60 19.93 -3.45 -4.31
C ALA A 60 19.83 -3.35 -5.85
N ARG A 61 20.94 -3.59 -6.55
CA ARG A 61 20.98 -3.59 -8.03
C ARG A 61 19.91 -4.49 -8.65
N MET A 62 19.69 -5.65 -8.06
CA MET A 62 18.67 -6.63 -8.49
C MET A 62 17.27 -6.03 -8.53
N THR A 63 16.92 -5.11 -7.62
CA THR A 63 15.61 -4.48 -7.61
C THR A 63 15.41 -3.59 -8.85
N GLY A 64 16.46 -3.00 -9.41
CA GLY A 64 16.40 -2.28 -10.69
C GLY A 64 16.17 -3.23 -11.86
N MET A 65 16.98 -4.29 -11.94
CA MET A 65 16.89 -5.33 -12.98
C MET A 65 15.50 -6.00 -13.00
N PHE A 66 14.93 -6.29 -11.83
CA PHE A 66 13.60 -6.86 -11.71
C PHE A 66 12.52 -5.93 -12.29
N LEU A 67 12.56 -4.62 -11.98
CA LEU A 67 11.60 -3.68 -12.53
C LEU A 67 11.73 -3.53 -14.05
N GLU A 68 12.95 -3.55 -14.58
CA GLU A 68 13.20 -3.47 -16.01
C GLU A 68 12.63 -4.68 -16.75
N ALA A 69 12.87 -5.88 -16.22
CA ALA A 69 12.28 -7.12 -16.76
C ALA A 69 10.74 -7.07 -16.74
N CYS A 70 10.12 -6.65 -15.63
CA CYS A 70 8.67 -6.47 -15.57
C CYS A 70 8.17 -5.47 -16.64
N ALA A 71 8.88 -4.36 -16.86
CA ALA A 71 8.50 -3.34 -17.83
C ALA A 71 8.62 -3.82 -19.29
N GLN A 72 9.52 -4.76 -19.58
CA GLN A 72 9.64 -5.38 -20.89
C GLN A 72 8.48 -6.36 -21.15
N THR A 73 8.14 -7.19 -20.18
CA THR A 73 7.04 -8.16 -20.30
C THR A 73 5.66 -7.49 -20.31
N SER A 74 5.45 -6.45 -19.50
CA SER A 74 4.19 -5.68 -19.52
C SER A 74 3.93 -4.98 -20.86
N ARG A 75 4.98 -4.63 -21.62
CA ARG A 75 4.84 -4.07 -22.97
C ARG A 75 4.64 -5.14 -24.04
N ALA A 76 5.15 -6.35 -23.84
CA ALA A 76 4.97 -7.47 -24.76
C ALA A 76 3.54 -8.06 -24.75
N GLY A 77 2.71 -7.72 -23.75
CA GLY A 77 1.32 -8.17 -23.64
C GLY A 77 0.27 -7.19 -24.20
N MET A 78 0.69 -6.05 -24.78
CA MET A 78 -0.21 -5.02 -25.33
C MET A 78 -0.21 -5.02 -26.86
N THR A 79 -0.37 -6.21 -27.43
CA THR A 79 -0.77 -6.46 -28.82
C THR A 79 -1.93 -7.45 -28.77
N MET A 80 -3.14 -6.92 -28.63
CA MET A 80 -4.39 -7.50 -29.10
C MET A 80 -5.25 -6.38 -29.67
#